data_AF-A0A7Y1U2R8-F1
#
_entry.id   AF-A0A7Y1U2R8-F1
#
_cell.length_a   1.000
_cell.length_b   1.000
_cell.length_c   1.000
_cell.angle_alpha   90.00
_cell.angle_beta   90.00
_cell.angle_gamma   90.00
#
_symmetry.space_group_name_H-M   'P 1'
#
loop_
_entity.id
_entity.type
_entity.pdbx_description
1 polymer ?
#
loop_
_entity_poly.entity_id
_entity_poly.type
_entity_poly.pdbx_seq_one_letter_code
_entity_poly.pdbx_strand_id
1 'polypeptide(L)'
;IAFFASTAHVVDIGGRGYGPDAREVYEEGIRIPIMKWVERGVLNEDLVNIVKNNVREEDQVVGDIHGLAASNETGRRRLLAMLDEFKMADLRDLAEFIFDRTRTATMAALEHVPKGDYENTMQVDGYNDTITLAVNVTVSDDGMHADFTGTSSLSPFGVNVPLRYAEAYFTYGMLVALAPELPNNYASLLPFTVSAPPGVILNAQDPDPVAVRHVFGHFVTDLCLGAVAQALPEVIPAEGAGALWNFQASARSADPETLLPPIEMLMFNSGGTGARPTLDGLTATAFPSGVRTMSAEATEQVGPIIIWRKEIRENSGGEGKQRGGLGQVIEIGPTDGYLFEFGAMFDRVENPARGRQGGGDGAPGAVYLDDGSPFSPKGKQTVSADRRLILELPGGGGFGDPADRDPDAVANDEVQGYIS
;
A
#
# COMPACT_ATOMS: atom_id res chain seq x y z
N ILE A 1 -4.78 30.03 -12.34
CA ILE A 1 -4.65 29.21 -13.57
C ILE A 1 -4.53 27.72 -13.29
N ALA A 2 -3.83 27.29 -12.23
CA ALA A 2 -3.74 25.89 -11.78
C ALA A 2 -3.32 25.81 -10.31
N PHE A 3 -3.36 24.61 -9.72
CA PHE A 3 -2.80 24.28 -8.41
C PHE A 3 -1.70 23.23 -8.55
N PHE A 4 -0.69 23.30 -7.69
CA PHE A 4 0.26 22.21 -7.47
C PHE A 4 -0.08 21.52 -6.17
N ALA A 5 -0.09 20.20 -6.18
CA ALA A 5 -0.28 19.37 -5.00
C ALA A 5 0.90 18.40 -4.91
N SER A 6 1.41 18.23 -3.70
CA SER A 6 2.43 17.26 -3.37
C SER A 6 1.99 16.58 -2.08
N THR A 7 2.12 15.25 -2.06
CA THR A 7 1.71 14.40 -0.95
C THR A 7 2.87 13.49 -0.60
N ALA A 8 3.22 13.45 0.68
CA ALA A 8 4.20 12.51 1.24
C ALA A 8 3.64 11.89 2.51
N HIS A 9 4.11 10.69 2.82
CA HIS A 9 3.92 10.11 4.14
C HIS A 9 4.91 10.79 5.10
N VAL A 10 4.44 11.21 6.27
CA VAL A 10 5.26 11.75 7.35
C VAL A 10 5.43 10.69 8.42
N VAL A 11 6.55 10.71 9.15
CA VAL A 11 6.90 9.66 10.12
C VAL A 11 5.92 9.57 11.30
N ASP A 12 5.32 10.69 11.69
CA ASP A 12 4.40 10.78 12.83
C ASP A 12 3.34 11.87 12.62
N ILE A 13 2.14 11.59 13.10
CA ILE A 13 1.02 12.54 13.13
C ILE A 13 0.37 12.62 14.52
N GLY A 14 1.05 12.11 15.56
CA GLY A 14 0.52 12.08 16.92
C GLY A 14 -0.45 10.94 17.18
N GLY A 15 -1.50 11.25 17.96
CA GLY A 15 -2.53 10.28 18.32
C GLY A 15 -1.98 9.07 19.07
N ARG A 16 -2.64 7.92 18.91
CA ARG A 16 -2.19 6.64 19.49
C ARG A 16 -0.87 6.11 18.91
N GLY A 17 -0.36 6.76 17.86
CA GLY A 17 0.69 6.22 17.01
C GLY A 17 0.10 5.40 15.86
N TYR A 18 0.95 4.97 14.94
CA TYR A 18 0.52 4.17 13.81
C TYR A 18 0.18 2.74 14.23
N GLY A 19 -1.02 2.30 13.86
CA GLY A 19 -1.52 0.98 14.12
C GLY A 19 -3.04 0.95 13.98
N PRO A 20 -3.64 -0.25 13.97
CA PRO A 20 -5.07 -0.38 13.76
C PRO A 20 -5.93 -0.16 15.02
N ASP A 21 -5.33 0.08 16.19
CA ASP A 21 -6.06 0.05 17.48
C ASP A 21 -7.04 1.21 17.71
N ALA A 22 -6.98 2.25 16.88
CA ALA A 22 -7.85 3.42 17.00
C ALA A 22 -9.32 3.05 16.77
N ARG A 23 -10.21 3.60 17.61
CA ARG A 23 -11.66 3.38 17.52
C ARG A 23 -12.43 4.46 16.79
N GLU A 24 -11.85 5.65 16.70
CA GLU A 24 -12.38 6.79 15.97
C GLU A 24 -11.22 7.53 15.31
N VAL A 25 -11.48 8.22 14.20
CA VAL A 25 -10.45 8.99 13.48
C VAL A 25 -9.73 10.02 14.36
N TYR A 26 -10.37 10.49 15.43
CA TYR A 26 -9.79 11.44 16.39
C TYR A 26 -8.65 10.84 17.22
N GLU A 27 -8.57 9.52 17.32
CA GLU A 27 -7.49 8.80 17.99
C GLU A 27 -6.26 8.63 17.08
N GLU A 28 -6.41 8.87 15.78
CA GLU A 28 -5.40 8.58 14.74
C GLU A 28 -4.41 9.72 14.50
N GLY A 29 -4.55 10.82 15.24
CA GLY A 29 -3.60 11.93 15.21
C GLY A 29 -4.22 13.26 14.83
N ILE A 30 -3.34 14.20 14.51
CA ILE A 30 -3.74 15.57 14.22
C ILE A 30 -4.49 15.67 12.90
N ARG A 31 -5.66 16.31 12.92
CA ARG A 31 -6.46 16.62 11.74
C ARG A 31 -6.43 18.12 11.46
N ILE A 32 -5.68 18.50 10.43
CA ILE A 32 -5.54 19.89 10.03
C ILE A 32 -6.62 20.22 8.98
N PRO A 33 -7.53 21.17 9.24
CA PRO A 33 -8.49 21.62 8.24
C PRO A 33 -7.78 22.35 7.09
N ILE A 34 -8.46 22.59 5.97
CA ILE A 34 -7.86 23.35 4.85
C ILE A 34 -7.49 24.76 5.34
N MET A 35 -6.20 25.00 5.50
CA MET A 35 -5.65 26.26 5.97
C MET A 35 -4.28 26.53 5.35
N LYS A 36 -3.80 27.77 5.47
CA LYS A 36 -2.54 28.19 4.85
C LYS A 36 -1.37 27.95 5.79
N TRP A 37 -0.39 27.17 5.32
CA TRP A 37 0.92 27.02 5.96
C TRP A 37 1.74 28.31 5.82
N VAL A 38 1.75 28.91 4.62
CA VAL A 38 2.38 30.20 4.33
C VAL A 38 1.38 31.09 3.62
N GLU A 39 1.24 32.33 4.06
CA GLU A 39 0.40 33.34 3.42
C GLU A 39 1.23 34.57 3.04
N ARG A 40 1.27 34.91 1.74
CA ARG A 40 2.04 36.06 1.21
C ARG A 40 3.51 36.07 1.66
N GLY A 41 4.12 34.89 1.75
CA GLY A 41 5.51 34.72 2.17
C GLY A 41 5.74 34.72 3.69
N VAL A 42 4.67 34.85 4.50
CA VAL A 42 4.73 34.79 5.96
C VAL A 42 4.27 33.42 6.44
N LEU A 43 5.11 32.75 7.23
CA LEU A 43 4.82 31.45 7.83
C LEU A 43 3.72 31.58 8.91
N ASN A 44 2.83 30.60 8.97
CA ASN A 44 1.83 30.50 10.02
C ASN A 44 2.42 29.84 11.27
N GLU A 45 3.01 30.64 12.14
CA GLU A 45 3.65 30.17 13.38
C GLU A 45 2.69 29.44 14.32
N ASP A 46 1.41 29.82 14.35
CA ASP A 46 0.41 29.12 15.16
C ASP A 46 0.21 27.68 14.68
N LEU A 47 0.12 27.48 13.36
CA LEU A 47 0.00 26.15 12.77
C LEU A 47 1.29 25.32 12.97
N VAL A 48 2.47 25.94 12.84
CA VAL A 48 3.75 25.28 13.15
C VAL A 48 3.73 24.78 14.59
N ASN A 49 3.37 25.63 15.54
CA ASN A 49 3.31 25.27 16.96
C ASN A 49 2.27 24.16 17.23
N ILE A 50 1.10 24.24 16.60
CA ILE A 50 0.08 23.19 16.70
C ILE A 50 0.64 21.85 16.21
N VAL A 51 1.32 21.81 15.06
CA VAL A 51 1.93 20.57 14.54
C VAL A 51 2.99 20.06 15.51
N LYS A 52 3.97 20.89 15.88
CA LYS A 52 5.08 20.51 16.77
C LYS A 52 4.61 19.90 18.09
N ASN A 53 3.60 20.49 18.72
CA ASN A 53 3.12 20.03 20.03
C ASN A 53 2.24 18.78 19.97
N ASN A 54 1.86 18.30 18.78
CA ASN A 54 0.99 17.14 18.62
C ASN A 54 1.69 15.95 17.98
N VAL A 55 2.98 16.06 17.62
CA VAL A 55 3.76 14.99 17.01
C VAL A 55 5.01 14.67 17.83
N ARG A 56 5.57 13.47 17.65
CA ARG A 56 6.74 12.95 18.35
C ARG A 56 8.04 13.41 17.70
N GLU A 57 8.08 13.40 16.37
CA GLU A 57 9.24 13.77 15.55
C GLU A 57 9.09 15.20 14.98
N GLU A 58 8.96 16.19 15.87
CA GLU A 58 8.51 17.54 15.53
C GLU A 58 9.30 18.23 14.40
N ASP A 59 10.63 18.16 14.45
CA ASP A 59 11.48 18.84 13.47
C ASP A 59 11.48 18.11 12.12
N GLN A 60 11.34 16.78 12.12
CA GLN A 60 11.22 16.00 10.89
C GLN A 60 9.88 16.30 10.19
N VAL A 61 8.76 16.24 10.93
CA VAL A 61 7.43 16.50 10.38
C VAL A 61 7.30 17.93 9.85
N VAL A 62 7.80 18.93 10.59
CA VAL A 62 7.83 20.32 10.10
C VAL A 62 8.74 20.46 8.88
N GLY A 63 9.88 19.78 8.87
CA GLY A 63 10.77 19.69 7.72
C GLY A 63 10.08 19.13 6.47
N ASP A 64 9.31 18.06 6.60
CA ASP A 64 8.54 17.44 5.52
C ASP A 64 7.50 18.41 4.95
N ILE A 65 6.76 19.12 5.81
CA ILE A 65 5.77 20.12 5.37
C ILE A 65 6.47 21.25 4.59
N HIS A 66 7.63 21.71 5.04
CA HIS A 66 8.44 22.67 4.29
C HIS A 66 8.92 22.11 2.94
N GLY A 67 9.34 20.84 2.91
CA GLY A 67 9.72 20.15 1.68
C GLY A 67 8.59 20.08 0.65
N LEU A 68 7.39 19.70 1.11
CA LEU A 68 6.18 19.69 0.28
C LEU A 68 5.84 21.08 -0.26
N ALA A 69 5.93 22.12 0.57
CA ALA A 69 5.73 23.50 0.15
C ALA A 69 6.77 23.96 -0.89
N ALA A 70 8.05 23.64 -0.68
CA ALA A 70 9.15 23.98 -1.58
C ALA A 70 9.05 23.25 -2.94
N SER A 71 8.57 22.01 -2.93
CA SER A 71 8.26 21.24 -4.15
C SER A 71 7.21 21.96 -5.00
N ASN A 72 6.10 22.36 -4.39
CA ASN A 72 5.03 23.11 -5.06
C ASN A 72 5.51 24.47 -5.59
N GLU A 73 6.35 25.18 -4.82
CA GLU A 73 6.95 26.44 -5.26
C GLU A 73 7.86 26.24 -6.50
N THR A 74 8.60 25.14 -6.55
CA THR A 74 9.40 24.80 -7.73
C THR A 74 8.53 24.49 -8.95
N GLY A 75 7.43 23.75 -8.76
CA GLY A 75 6.42 23.55 -9.80
C GLY A 75 5.85 24.86 -10.33
N ARG A 76 5.47 25.78 -9.42
CA ARG A 76 4.98 27.12 -9.75
C ARG A 76 5.98 27.91 -10.60
N ARG A 77 7.25 27.96 -10.20
CA ARG A 77 8.30 28.68 -10.95
C ARG A 77 8.48 28.10 -12.36
N ARG A 78 8.54 26.78 -12.49
CA ARG A 78 8.69 26.10 -13.78
C ARG A 78 7.49 26.36 -14.70
N LEU A 79 6.28 26.31 -14.17
CA LEU A 79 5.09 26.63 -14.95
C LEU A 79 5.10 28.07 -15.44
N LEU A 80 5.42 29.04 -14.58
CA LEU A 80 5.48 30.43 -14.99
C LEU A 80 6.56 30.69 -16.05
N ALA A 81 7.73 30.06 -15.92
CA ALA A 81 8.79 30.14 -16.92
C ALA A 81 8.33 29.57 -18.28
N MET A 82 7.65 28.42 -18.27
CA MET A 82 7.06 27.83 -19.47
C MET A 82 6.02 28.77 -20.12
N LEU A 83 5.12 29.35 -19.32
CA LEU A 83 4.09 30.27 -19.84
C LEU A 83 4.71 31.52 -20.48
N ASP A 84 5.78 32.06 -19.89
CA ASP A 84 6.52 33.20 -20.45
C ASP A 84 7.23 32.83 -21.76
N GLU A 85 7.96 31.71 -21.77
CA GLU A 85 8.70 31.20 -22.94
C GLU A 85 7.78 30.98 -24.15
N PHE A 86 6.64 30.32 -23.93
CA PHE A 86 5.66 30.02 -24.99
C PHE A 86 4.60 31.11 -25.17
N LYS A 87 4.70 32.23 -24.43
CA LYS A 87 3.76 33.37 -24.48
C LYS A 87 2.31 32.97 -24.27
N MET A 88 2.07 32.05 -23.33
CA MET A 88 0.75 31.54 -22.99
C MET A 88 0.15 32.31 -21.81
N ALA A 89 -1.09 32.78 -21.95
CA ALA A 89 -1.79 33.49 -20.88
C ALA A 89 -2.42 32.55 -19.85
N ASP A 90 -2.77 31.32 -20.26
CA ASP A 90 -3.28 30.27 -19.39
C ASP A 90 -3.01 28.87 -19.98
N LEU A 91 -3.61 27.84 -19.38
CA LEU A 91 -3.40 26.43 -19.74
C LEU A 91 -4.62 25.78 -20.41
N ARG A 92 -5.70 26.52 -20.69
CA ARG A 92 -6.98 25.91 -21.07
C ARG A 92 -6.88 25.07 -22.34
N ASP A 93 -6.40 25.65 -23.43
CA ASP A 93 -6.31 24.96 -24.72
C ASP A 93 -5.36 23.76 -24.66
N LEU A 94 -4.24 23.89 -23.94
CA LEU A 94 -3.27 22.81 -23.74
C LEU A 94 -3.88 21.67 -22.91
N ALA A 95 -4.57 22.00 -21.82
CA ALA A 95 -5.24 21.02 -20.97
C ALA A 95 -6.34 20.29 -21.73
N GLU A 96 -7.17 21.02 -22.50
CA GLU A 96 -8.23 20.44 -23.32
C GLU A 96 -7.65 19.46 -24.36
N PHE A 97 -6.58 19.85 -25.06
CA PHE A 97 -5.91 18.99 -26.02
C PHE A 97 -5.34 17.71 -25.37
N ILE A 98 -4.71 17.82 -24.20
CA ILE A 98 -4.16 16.66 -23.48
C ILE A 98 -5.30 15.75 -23.00
N PHE A 99 -6.33 16.34 -22.38
CA PHE A 99 -7.45 15.58 -21.82
C PHE A 99 -8.29 14.89 -22.89
N ASP A 100 -8.50 15.52 -24.04
CA ASP A 100 -9.21 14.90 -25.16
C ASP A 100 -8.46 13.69 -25.72
N ARG A 101 -7.14 13.81 -25.89
CA ARG A 101 -6.28 12.69 -26.31
C ARG A 101 -6.28 11.55 -25.31
N THR A 102 -6.12 11.87 -24.02
CA THR A 102 -6.14 10.86 -22.97
C THR A 102 -7.49 10.18 -22.90
N ARG A 103 -8.60 10.93 -22.93
CA ARG A 103 -9.96 10.35 -22.94
C ARG A 103 -10.14 9.38 -24.11
N THR A 104 -9.79 9.82 -25.31
CA THR A 104 -9.90 8.99 -26.53
C THR A 104 -9.10 7.70 -26.39
N ALA A 105 -7.86 7.79 -25.89
CA ALA A 105 -7.01 6.62 -25.72
C ALA A 105 -7.50 5.69 -24.61
N THR A 106 -8.00 6.22 -23.49
CA THR A 106 -8.56 5.42 -22.41
C THR A 106 -9.82 4.68 -22.86
N MET A 107 -10.72 5.33 -23.61
CA MET A 107 -11.91 4.67 -24.15
C MET A 107 -11.54 3.60 -25.19
N ALA A 108 -10.56 3.85 -26.06
CA ALA A 108 -10.09 2.85 -27.01
C ALA A 108 -9.47 1.62 -26.32
N ALA A 109 -8.79 1.80 -25.19
CA ALA A 109 -8.31 0.67 -24.39
C ALA A 109 -9.48 -0.15 -23.82
N LEU A 110 -10.56 0.50 -23.37
CA LEU A 110 -11.76 -0.14 -22.84
C LEU A 110 -12.54 -0.95 -23.88
N GLU A 111 -12.50 -0.58 -25.17
CA GLU A 111 -13.18 -1.33 -26.26
C GLU A 111 -12.76 -2.81 -26.34
N HIS A 112 -11.57 -3.15 -25.83
CA HIS A 112 -11.05 -4.52 -25.83
C HIS A 112 -11.58 -5.37 -24.67
N VAL A 113 -12.28 -4.76 -23.71
CA VAL A 113 -12.89 -5.46 -22.58
C VAL A 113 -14.32 -5.85 -22.98
N PRO A 114 -14.68 -7.14 -22.94
CA PRO A 114 -16.06 -7.54 -23.21
C PRO A 114 -17.02 -6.87 -22.22
N LYS A 115 -18.16 -6.41 -22.74
CA LYS A 115 -19.22 -5.80 -21.93
C LYS A 115 -19.90 -6.87 -21.08
N GLY A 116 -20.26 -6.51 -19.85
CA GLY A 116 -20.94 -7.40 -18.93
C GLY A 116 -20.64 -7.06 -17.48
N ASP A 117 -21.14 -7.93 -16.59
CA ASP A 117 -20.95 -7.85 -15.15
C ASP A 117 -19.99 -8.95 -14.71
N TYR A 118 -18.99 -8.58 -13.91
CA TYR A 118 -17.92 -9.45 -13.47
C TYR A 118 -17.81 -9.42 -11.95
N GLU A 119 -18.00 -10.56 -11.30
CA GLU A 119 -17.99 -10.64 -9.84
C GLU A 119 -16.71 -11.27 -9.31
N ASN A 120 -16.25 -10.79 -8.16
CA ASN A 120 -15.20 -11.45 -7.40
C ASN A 120 -15.34 -11.21 -5.90
N THR A 121 -14.83 -12.16 -5.12
CA THR A 121 -14.74 -12.07 -3.66
C THR A 121 -13.35 -12.50 -3.20
N MET A 122 -12.85 -11.84 -2.17
CA MET A 122 -11.58 -12.13 -1.53
C MET A 122 -11.77 -12.15 0.00
N GLN A 123 -11.13 -13.10 0.67
CA GLN A 123 -10.99 -13.10 2.11
C GLN A 123 -9.64 -12.47 2.48
N VAL A 124 -9.63 -11.56 3.45
CA VAL A 124 -8.44 -10.89 3.97
C VAL A 124 -8.46 -10.89 5.50
N ASP A 125 -7.30 -10.68 6.11
CA ASP A 125 -7.17 -10.75 7.57
C ASP A 125 -7.63 -9.44 8.22
N GLY A 126 -8.81 -9.43 8.84
CA GLY A 126 -9.28 -8.29 9.63
C GLY A 126 -8.47 -8.10 10.91
N TYR A 127 -8.98 -7.22 11.79
CA TYR A 127 -8.33 -7.02 13.09
C TYR A 127 -8.46 -8.26 13.99
N ASN A 128 -9.67 -8.81 14.13
CA ASN A 128 -9.96 -10.02 14.92
C ASN A 128 -10.51 -11.17 14.07
N ASP A 129 -11.16 -10.86 12.95
CA ASP A 129 -11.94 -11.79 12.16
C ASP A 129 -11.56 -11.66 10.69
N THR A 130 -11.73 -12.73 9.92
CA THR A 130 -11.62 -12.67 8.45
C THR A 130 -12.66 -11.70 7.87
N ILE A 131 -12.23 -10.87 6.92
CA ILE A 131 -13.06 -9.89 6.22
C ILE A 131 -13.26 -10.34 4.78
N THR A 132 -14.52 -10.30 4.34
CA THR A 132 -14.86 -10.53 2.93
C THR A 132 -14.92 -9.20 2.19
N LEU A 133 -14.07 -9.05 1.18
CA LEU A 133 -14.18 -7.99 0.18
C LEU A 133 -14.91 -8.56 -1.04
N ALA A 134 -15.91 -7.84 -1.55
CA ALA A 134 -16.70 -8.24 -2.70
C ALA A 134 -16.80 -7.09 -3.70
N VAL A 135 -16.80 -7.43 -4.99
CA VAL A 135 -17.02 -6.46 -6.06
C VAL A 135 -17.84 -7.07 -7.19
N ASN A 136 -18.74 -6.28 -7.76
CA ASN A 136 -19.27 -6.48 -9.10
C ASN A 136 -18.78 -5.34 -9.99
N VAL A 137 -18.05 -5.67 -11.05
CA VAL A 137 -17.54 -4.72 -12.05
C VAL A 137 -18.41 -4.78 -13.29
N THR A 138 -19.17 -3.72 -13.57
CA THR A 138 -19.94 -3.54 -14.80
C THR A 138 -19.11 -2.83 -15.84
N VAL A 139 -18.94 -3.45 -17.02
CA VAL A 139 -18.28 -2.88 -18.20
C VAL A 139 -19.32 -2.44 -19.21
N SER A 140 -19.29 -1.15 -19.57
CA SER A 140 -20.27 -0.50 -20.46
C SER A 140 -19.58 0.35 -21.53
N ASP A 141 -20.37 0.95 -22.43
CA ASP A 141 -19.88 1.91 -23.41
C ASP A 141 -19.28 3.18 -22.78
N ASP A 142 -19.71 3.52 -21.56
CA ASP A 142 -19.31 4.76 -20.87
C ASP A 142 -18.12 4.56 -19.90
N GLY A 143 -17.68 3.32 -19.70
CA GLY A 143 -16.60 2.97 -18.77
C GLY A 143 -16.88 1.75 -17.91
N MET A 144 -16.18 1.69 -16.77
CA MET A 144 -16.27 0.60 -15.80
C MET A 144 -16.73 1.12 -14.43
N HIS A 145 -17.72 0.44 -13.86
CA HIS A 145 -18.24 0.75 -12.53
C HIS A 145 -17.99 -0.42 -11.58
N ALA A 146 -17.36 -0.18 -10.43
CA ALA A 146 -17.21 -1.18 -9.38
C ALA A 146 -18.19 -0.92 -8.22
N ASP A 147 -19.12 -1.85 -8.01
CA ASP A 147 -20.03 -1.87 -6.86
C ASP A 147 -19.48 -2.83 -5.79
N PHE A 148 -19.17 -2.31 -4.61
CA PHE A 148 -18.63 -3.07 -3.48
C PHE A 148 -19.71 -3.65 -2.55
N THR A 149 -20.96 -3.69 -2.98
CA THR A 149 -22.06 -4.38 -2.27
C THR A 149 -21.68 -5.84 -1.98
N GLY A 150 -21.95 -6.31 -0.76
CA GLY A 150 -21.58 -7.64 -0.28
C GLY A 150 -20.26 -7.70 0.50
N THR A 151 -19.49 -6.60 0.50
CA THR A 151 -18.33 -6.43 1.37
C THR A 151 -18.75 -6.39 2.85
N SER A 152 -17.93 -6.95 3.75
CA SER A 152 -18.16 -6.98 5.20
C SER A 152 -18.40 -5.60 5.82
N SER A 153 -19.11 -5.59 6.96
CA SER A 153 -19.38 -4.39 7.75
C SER A 153 -18.11 -3.71 8.25
N LEU A 154 -18.25 -2.44 8.66
CA LEU A 154 -17.17 -1.70 9.34
C LEU A 154 -16.60 -2.47 10.52
N SER A 155 -15.29 -2.33 10.69
CA SER A 155 -14.56 -2.74 11.88
C SER A 155 -14.59 -1.62 12.92
N PRO A 156 -14.67 -1.93 14.23
CA PRO A 156 -14.51 -0.95 15.29
C PRO A 156 -13.05 -0.47 15.46
N PHE A 157 -12.14 -0.89 14.58
CA PHE A 157 -10.70 -0.60 14.58
C PHE A 157 -10.29 0.07 13.26
N GLY A 158 -9.14 0.74 13.24
CA GLY A 158 -8.62 1.58 12.14
C GLY A 158 -8.23 0.88 10.83
N VAL A 159 -8.84 -0.26 10.53
CA VAL A 159 -8.67 -1.04 9.29
C VAL A 159 -9.62 -0.62 8.17
N ASN A 160 -10.57 0.29 8.44
CA ASN A 160 -11.56 0.69 7.45
C ASN A 160 -10.98 1.58 6.34
N VAL A 161 -11.65 1.60 5.19
CA VAL A 161 -11.19 2.26 3.97
C VAL A 161 -12.26 3.25 3.48
N PRO A 162 -11.92 4.54 3.32
CA PRO A 162 -12.82 5.49 2.66
C PRO A 162 -13.07 5.09 1.20
N LEU A 163 -14.29 5.27 0.70
CA LEU A 163 -14.68 4.88 -0.66
C LEU A 163 -13.78 5.49 -1.75
N ARG A 164 -13.30 6.73 -1.56
CA ARG A 164 -12.37 7.39 -2.49
C ARG A 164 -11.00 6.71 -2.57
N TYR A 165 -10.58 6.04 -1.50
CA TYR A 165 -9.36 5.24 -1.52
C TYR A 165 -9.58 3.95 -2.31
N ALA A 166 -10.73 3.29 -2.15
CA ALA A 166 -11.11 2.14 -2.96
C ALA A 166 -11.23 2.51 -4.45
N GLU A 167 -11.82 3.67 -4.78
CA GLU A 167 -11.87 4.23 -6.14
C GLU A 167 -10.48 4.38 -6.75
N ALA A 168 -9.53 4.92 -6.00
CA ALA A 168 -8.16 5.11 -6.47
C ALA A 168 -7.49 3.78 -6.83
N TYR A 169 -7.64 2.74 -6.00
CA TYR A 169 -7.02 1.43 -6.25
C TYR A 169 -7.77 0.58 -7.28
N PHE A 170 -9.09 0.73 -7.41
CA PHE A 170 -9.83 0.21 -8.55
C PHE A 170 -9.31 0.82 -9.86
N THR A 171 -9.28 2.15 -9.93
CA THR A 171 -8.84 2.89 -11.13
C THR A 171 -7.40 2.58 -11.47
N TYR A 172 -6.51 2.54 -10.47
CA TYR A 172 -5.11 2.15 -10.66
C TYR A 172 -4.99 0.74 -11.24
N GLY A 173 -5.68 -0.25 -10.67
CA GLY A 173 -5.67 -1.62 -11.17
C GLY A 173 -6.12 -1.71 -12.63
N MET A 174 -7.22 -1.03 -12.97
CA MET A 174 -7.74 -1.03 -14.34
C MET A 174 -6.79 -0.33 -15.31
N LEU A 175 -6.20 0.82 -14.95
CA LEU A 175 -5.26 1.50 -15.83
C LEU A 175 -3.98 0.68 -16.04
N VAL A 176 -3.46 0.01 -15.02
CA VAL A 176 -2.30 -0.88 -15.17
C VAL A 176 -2.61 -2.06 -16.09
N ALA A 177 -3.82 -2.65 -15.98
CA ALA A 177 -4.22 -3.77 -16.81
C ALA A 177 -4.52 -3.37 -18.26
N LEU A 178 -5.19 -2.24 -18.47
CA LEU A 178 -5.75 -1.87 -19.77
C LEU A 178 -4.87 -0.91 -20.55
N ALA A 179 -4.14 -0.04 -19.85
CA ALA A 179 -3.54 1.15 -20.43
C ALA A 179 -2.24 1.59 -19.73
N PRO A 180 -1.25 0.69 -19.53
CA PRO A 180 -0.06 0.98 -18.72
C PRO A 180 0.84 2.09 -19.29
N GLU A 181 0.76 2.34 -20.60
CA GLU A 181 1.54 3.37 -21.29
C GLU A 181 0.84 4.74 -21.35
N LEU A 182 -0.43 4.83 -20.92
CA LEU A 182 -1.17 6.09 -21.00
C LEU A 182 -0.75 7.06 -19.89
N PRO A 183 -0.57 8.36 -20.20
CA PRO A 183 -0.34 9.37 -19.18
C PRO A 183 -1.51 9.42 -18.19
N ASN A 184 -1.17 9.36 -16.91
CA ASN A 184 -2.16 9.50 -15.85
C ASN A 184 -2.58 10.98 -15.69
N ASN A 185 -3.85 11.28 -15.96
CA ASN A 185 -4.45 12.57 -15.67
C ASN A 185 -5.96 12.44 -15.43
N TYR A 186 -6.63 13.54 -15.11
CA TYR A 186 -8.08 13.54 -14.82
C TYR A 186 -8.92 12.80 -15.87
N ALA A 187 -8.59 12.92 -17.16
CA ALA A 187 -9.38 12.31 -18.22
C ALA A 187 -9.23 10.77 -18.28
N SER A 188 -8.08 10.21 -17.88
CA SER A 188 -7.92 8.75 -17.80
C SER A 188 -8.66 8.14 -16.61
N LEU A 189 -8.97 8.93 -15.58
CA LEU A 189 -9.67 8.46 -14.39
C LEU A 189 -11.19 8.46 -14.57
N LEU A 190 -11.73 9.38 -15.39
CA LEU A 190 -13.16 9.62 -15.58
C LEU A 190 -14.01 8.36 -15.87
N PRO A 191 -13.57 7.40 -16.70
CA PRO A 191 -14.37 6.22 -17.03
C PRO A 191 -14.47 5.20 -15.89
N PHE A 192 -13.73 5.37 -14.80
CA PHE A 192 -13.68 4.43 -13.69
C PHE A 192 -14.42 5.04 -12.49
N THR A 193 -15.50 4.39 -12.08
CA THR A 193 -16.35 4.88 -10.98
C THR A 193 -16.62 3.78 -9.98
N VAL A 194 -16.98 4.16 -8.75
CA VAL A 194 -17.28 3.19 -7.69
C VAL A 194 -18.55 3.53 -6.91
N SER A 195 -19.16 2.51 -6.32
CA SER A 195 -20.23 2.64 -5.32
C SER A 195 -20.09 1.59 -4.22
N ALA A 196 -20.69 1.88 -3.06
CA ALA A 196 -20.77 0.95 -1.94
C ALA A 196 -21.91 1.39 -1.01
N PRO A 197 -22.61 0.47 -0.32
CA PRO A 197 -23.54 0.85 0.75
C PRO A 197 -22.78 1.53 1.90
N PRO A 198 -23.42 2.42 2.68
CA PRO A 198 -22.82 2.94 3.91
C PRO A 198 -22.67 1.81 4.95
N GLY A 199 -21.66 1.91 5.82
CA GLY A 199 -21.48 0.96 6.92
C GLY A 199 -20.71 -0.32 6.57
N VAL A 200 -20.05 -0.37 5.41
CA VAL A 200 -19.13 -1.44 5.02
C VAL A 200 -17.67 -0.98 5.05
N ILE A 201 -16.74 -1.92 5.16
CA ILE A 201 -15.31 -1.63 5.36
C ILE A 201 -14.69 -0.80 4.22
N LEU A 202 -15.22 -0.91 2.99
CA LEU A 202 -14.77 -0.12 1.82
C LEU A 202 -15.55 1.19 1.64
N ASN A 203 -16.35 1.60 2.63
CA ASN A 203 -17.08 2.86 2.64
C ASN A 203 -17.12 3.50 4.04
N ALA A 204 -15.95 3.64 4.65
CA ALA A 204 -15.78 4.37 5.91
C ALA A 204 -16.20 5.83 5.75
N GLN A 205 -16.93 6.35 6.74
CA GLN A 205 -17.40 7.73 6.83
C GLN A 205 -16.80 8.42 8.06
N ASP A 206 -16.85 9.74 8.12
CA ASP A 206 -16.50 10.44 9.37
C ASP A 206 -17.53 10.07 10.46
N PRO A 207 -17.12 9.66 11.69
CA PRO A 207 -15.76 9.66 12.26
C PRO A 207 -15.07 8.27 12.35
N ASP A 208 -15.41 7.31 11.48
CA ASP A 208 -14.83 5.96 11.47
C ASP A 208 -13.28 5.99 11.39
N PRO A 209 -12.58 5.07 12.07
CA PRO A 209 -11.12 5.00 12.07
C PRO A 209 -10.57 4.35 10.78
N VAL A 210 -9.51 4.92 10.20
CA VAL A 210 -8.94 4.59 8.89
C VAL A 210 -7.39 4.60 8.85
N ALA A 211 -6.72 4.46 9.99
CA ALA A 211 -5.26 4.57 10.14
C ALA A 211 -4.49 3.62 9.22
N VAL A 212 -4.91 2.36 9.14
CA VAL A 212 -4.26 1.31 8.32
C VAL A 212 -5.04 1.00 7.04
N ARG A 213 -5.87 1.94 6.56
CA ARG A 213 -6.63 1.81 5.30
C ARG A 213 -5.80 1.38 4.10
N HIS A 214 -4.50 1.65 4.12
CA HIS A 214 -3.61 1.28 3.02
C HIS A 214 -3.48 -0.24 2.85
N VAL A 215 -3.44 -1.00 3.94
CA VAL A 215 -3.37 -2.46 3.93
C VAL A 215 -4.57 -3.04 3.18
N PHE A 216 -5.78 -2.65 3.59
CA PHE A 216 -7.04 -3.14 3.02
C PHE A 216 -7.31 -2.55 1.64
N GLY A 217 -7.04 -1.26 1.46
CA GLY A 217 -7.27 -0.58 0.20
C GLY A 217 -6.35 -1.07 -0.93
N HIS A 218 -5.18 -1.62 -0.62
CA HIS A 218 -4.34 -2.29 -1.64
C HIS A 218 -5.00 -3.55 -2.19
N PHE A 219 -5.70 -4.33 -1.37
CA PHE A 219 -6.42 -5.53 -1.83
C PHE A 219 -7.56 -5.23 -2.80
N VAL A 220 -8.07 -3.99 -2.83
CA VAL A 220 -9.04 -3.57 -3.86
C VAL A 220 -8.49 -3.77 -5.27
N THR A 221 -7.18 -3.62 -5.47
CA THR A 221 -6.56 -3.87 -6.77
C THR A 221 -6.72 -5.34 -7.18
N ASP A 222 -6.26 -6.28 -6.34
CA ASP A 222 -6.35 -7.71 -6.65
C ASP A 222 -7.81 -8.20 -6.70
N LEU A 223 -8.70 -7.63 -5.88
CA LEU A 223 -10.13 -7.89 -5.90
C LEU A 223 -10.74 -7.52 -7.27
N CYS A 224 -10.51 -6.30 -7.73
CA CYS A 224 -11.06 -5.80 -8.99
C CYS A 224 -10.42 -6.45 -10.22
N LEU A 225 -9.09 -6.65 -10.20
CA LEU A 225 -8.40 -7.44 -11.23
C LEU A 225 -8.99 -8.85 -11.30
N GLY A 226 -9.21 -9.49 -10.15
CA GLY A 226 -9.81 -10.82 -10.08
C GLY A 226 -11.19 -10.93 -10.71
N ALA A 227 -12.02 -9.89 -10.62
CA ALA A 227 -13.32 -9.83 -11.29
C ALA A 227 -13.15 -9.87 -12.82
N VAL A 228 -12.31 -8.99 -13.37
CA VAL A 228 -12.14 -8.85 -14.82
C VAL A 228 -11.23 -9.92 -15.44
N ALA A 229 -10.63 -10.80 -14.64
CA ALA A 229 -9.76 -11.87 -15.12
C ALA A 229 -10.45 -12.86 -16.06
N GLN A 230 -11.76 -13.04 -15.95
CA GLN A 230 -12.52 -13.87 -16.88
C GLN A 230 -12.63 -13.21 -18.27
N ALA A 231 -12.70 -11.87 -18.30
CA ALA A 231 -12.71 -11.08 -19.53
C ALA A 231 -11.31 -10.93 -20.14
N LEU A 232 -10.27 -10.88 -19.29
CA LEU A 232 -8.89 -10.61 -19.69
C LEU A 232 -7.90 -11.66 -19.15
N PRO A 233 -8.09 -12.96 -19.47
CA PRO A 233 -7.33 -14.05 -18.85
C PRO A 233 -5.82 -14.02 -19.16
N GLU A 234 -5.43 -13.39 -20.26
CA GLU A 234 -4.03 -13.27 -20.71
C GLU A 234 -3.32 -12.02 -20.16
N VAL A 235 -4.04 -11.16 -19.43
CA VAL A 235 -3.52 -9.89 -18.89
C VAL A 235 -3.42 -9.94 -17.37
N ILE A 236 -4.43 -10.53 -16.72
CA ILE A 236 -4.59 -10.39 -15.27
C ILE A 236 -3.72 -11.38 -14.50
N PRO A 237 -2.84 -10.91 -13.58
CA PRO A 237 -2.01 -11.80 -12.76
C PRO A 237 -2.83 -12.56 -11.69
N ALA A 238 -2.20 -13.57 -11.10
CA ALA A 238 -2.63 -14.14 -9.82
C ALA A 238 -2.54 -13.09 -8.70
N GLU A 239 -3.06 -13.40 -7.51
CA GLU A 239 -3.01 -12.45 -6.39
C GLU A 239 -1.57 -12.28 -5.87
N GLY A 240 -1.24 -11.07 -5.42
CA GLY A 240 0.01 -10.81 -4.72
C GLY A 240 -0.16 -10.85 -3.21
N ALA A 241 0.96 -10.67 -2.52
CA ALA A 241 0.97 -10.32 -1.10
C ALA A 241 0.03 -9.13 -0.81
N GLY A 242 -0.01 -8.14 -1.71
CA GLY A 242 -0.94 -6.99 -1.71
C GLY A 242 -0.66 -5.96 -0.60
N ALA A 243 -0.58 -6.44 0.64
CA ALA A 243 -0.24 -5.66 1.81
C ALA A 243 1.27 -5.46 1.95
N LEU A 244 1.65 -4.25 2.38
CA LEU A 244 3.01 -3.97 2.81
C LEU A 244 3.22 -4.51 4.22
N TRP A 245 4.35 -5.18 4.44
CA TRP A 245 4.74 -5.71 5.74
C TRP A 245 5.71 -4.72 6.41
N ASN A 246 5.17 -3.55 6.72
CA ASN A 246 5.94 -2.45 7.27
C ASN A 246 6.36 -2.76 8.71
N PHE A 247 7.62 -2.47 9.03
CA PHE A 247 8.02 -2.36 10.42
C PHE A 247 7.83 -0.90 10.85
N GLN A 248 6.83 -0.67 11.70
CA GLN A 248 6.57 0.63 12.29
C GLN A 248 6.58 0.49 13.81
N ALA A 249 7.57 1.11 14.43
CA ALA A 249 7.86 0.94 15.84
C ALA A 249 8.25 2.25 16.50
N SER A 250 7.76 2.40 17.71
CA SER A 250 8.21 3.38 18.67
C SER A 250 9.34 2.76 19.50
N ALA A 251 10.58 3.19 19.30
CA ALA A 251 11.68 2.83 20.18
C ALA A 251 11.58 3.63 21.48
N ARG A 252 11.64 2.93 22.61
CA ARG A 252 11.54 3.50 23.96
C ARG A 252 12.66 2.93 24.82
N SER A 253 13.05 3.67 25.86
CA SER A 253 13.94 3.09 26.86
C SER A 253 13.30 1.86 27.49
N ALA A 254 14.08 0.79 27.61
CA ALA A 254 13.69 -0.43 28.30
C ALA A 254 13.71 -0.28 29.83
N ASP A 255 14.49 0.67 30.33
CA ASP A 255 14.55 1.01 31.75
C ASP A 255 13.98 2.42 31.97
N PRO A 256 12.85 2.56 32.69
CA PRO A 256 12.27 3.86 33.01
C PRO A 256 13.22 4.82 33.74
N GLU A 257 14.21 4.31 34.47
CA GLU A 257 15.21 5.13 35.17
C GLU A 257 16.31 5.63 34.24
N THR A 258 16.58 4.90 33.16
CA THR A 258 17.55 5.27 32.12
C THR A 258 16.81 5.96 30.98
N LEU A 259 16.68 7.29 31.02
CA LEU A 259 15.92 8.03 30.00
C LEU A 259 16.68 8.14 28.67
N LEU A 260 16.51 7.15 27.80
CA LEU A 260 16.91 7.22 26.40
C LEU A 260 15.86 7.98 25.56
N PRO A 261 16.27 8.73 24.53
CA PRO A 261 15.33 9.50 23.70
C PRO A 261 14.36 8.56 22.95
N PRO A 262 13.05 8.85 22.92
CA PRO A 262 12.12 8.11 22.08
C PRO A 262 12.41 8.40 20.61
N ILE A 263 12.31 7.37 19.76
CA ILE A 263 12.54 7.48 18.32
C ILE A 263 11.43 6.72 17.59
N GLU A 264 10.80 7.35 16.61
CA GLU A 264 9.87 6.67 15.70
C GLU A 264 10.59 6.10 14.49
N MET A 265 10.32 4.83 14.19
CA MET A 265 11.01 4.08 13.15
C MET A 265 10.02 3.55 12.13
N LEU A 266 10.37 3.67 10.86
CA LEU A 266 9.61 3.17 9.73
C LEU A 266 10.53 2.46 8.74
N MET A 267 10.17 1.24 8.39
CA MET A 267 10.86 0.45 7.39
C MET A 267 9.84 -0.25 6.50
N PHE A 268 9.96 -0.05 5.18
CA PHE A 268 9.10 -0.68 4.19
C PHE A 268 9.66 -2.03 3.76
N ASN A 269 8.82 -3.07 3.83
CA ASN A 269 9.12 -4.40 3.32
C ASN A 269 7.93 -4.95 2.52
N SER A 270 8.19 -5.88 1.62
CA SER A 270 7.20 -6.34 0.64
C SER A 270 7.32 -7.84 0.42
N GLY A 271 6.15 -8.49 0.33
CA GLY A 271 6.07 -9.89 -0.08
C GLY A 271 6.26 -10.06 -1.59
N GLY A 272 5.88 -11.24 -2.07
CA GLY A 272 5.88 -11.54 -3.51
C GLY A 272 4.66 -11.00 -4.25
N THR A 273 4.85 -10.55 -5.48
CA THR A 273 3.71 -10.26 -6.39
C THR A 273 3.15 -11.56 -6.99
N GLY A 274 1.89 -11.55 -7.42
CA GLY A 274 1.30 -12.70 -8.10
C GLY A 274 1.97 -12.98 -9.45
N ALA A 275 2.01 -14.25 -9.84
CA ALA A 275 2.48 -14.65 -11.16
C ALA A 275 1.65 -14.01 -12.27
N ARG A 276 2.32 -13.55 -13.32
CA ARG A 276 1.68 -13.00 -14.52
C ARG A 276 1.42 -14.14 -15.51
N PRO A 277 0.47 -13.98 -16.44
CA PRO A 277 0.13 -15.04 -17.40
C PRO A 277 1.34 -15.59 -18.18
N THR A 278 2.33 -14.75 -18.45
CA THR A 278 3.52 -15.11 -19.23
C THR A 278 4.84 -15.05 -18.46
N LEU A 279 4.84 -14.65 -17.19
CA LEU A 279 6.05 -14.41 -16.41
C LEU A 279 5.84 -14.71 -14.93
N ASP A 280 6.85 -15.25 -14.27
CA ASP A 280 6.89 -15.37 -12.82
C ASP A 280 6.60 -14.03 -12.13
N GLY A 281 6.05 -14.13 -10.91
CA GLY A 281 5.87 -13.00 -10.02
C GLY A 281 7.21 -12.43 -9.58
N LEU A 282 7.25 -11.11 -9.44
CA LEU A 282 8.40 -10.40 -8.89
C LEU A 282 8.55 -10.71 -7.38
N THR A 283 9.71 -11.23 -7.01
CA THR A 283 10.12 -11.51 -5.62
C THR A 283 10.32 -10.21 -4.83
N ALA A 284 9.88 -10.18 -3.58
CA ALA A 284 10.08 -9.09 -2.63
C ALA A 284 9.77 -7.69 -3.21
N THR A 285 8.69 -7.59 -3.98
CA THR A 285 8.34 -6.40 -4.75
C THR A 285 6.94 -5.94 -4.37
N ALA A 286 6.82 -4.67 -3.99
CA ALA A 286 5.54 -4.08 -3.68
C ALA A 286 4.67 -4.00 -4.93
N PHE A 287 3.43 -4.46 -4.80
CA PHE A 287 2.32 -4.16 -5.70
C PHE A 287 1.04 -4.23 -4.87
N PRO A 288 0.08 -3.29 -5.01
CA PRO A 288 0.03 -2.16 -5.95
C PRO A 288 0.87 -0.93 -5.57
N SER A 289 1.59 -0.97 -4.44
CA SER A 289 2.40 0.17 -3.99
C SER A 289 3.72 0.32 -4.76
N GLY A 290 4.17 1.56 -4.97
CA GLY A 290 5.44 1.89 -5.62
C GLY A 290 6.65 2.03 -4.68
N VAL A 291 6.54 1.61 -3.42
CA VAL A 291 7.63 1.70 -2.44
C VAL A 291 8.79 0.77 -2.80
N ARG A 292 9.99 1.13 -2.33
CA ARG A 292 11.21 0.33 -2.49
C ARG A 292 11.76 -0.03 -1.13
N THR A 293 12.44 -1.17 -1.09
CA THR A 293 13.16 -1.65 0.09
C THR A 293 14.18 -0.62 0.59
N MET A 294 14.20 -0.41 1.90
CA MET A 294 15.17 0.47 2.57
C MET A 294 16.49 -0.28 2.87
N SER A 295 17.61 0.44 2.81
CA SER A 295 18.94 -0.09 3.16
C SER A 295 18.98 -0.43 4.65
N ALA A 296 19.54 -1.60 4.99
CA ALA A 296 19.73 -2.02 6.36
C ALA A 296 20.59 -1.02 7.13
N GLU A 297 21.77 -0.68 6.60
CA GLU A 297 22.68 0.29 7.19
C GLU A 297 22.00 1.65 7.39
N ALA A 298 21.24 2.15 6.41
CA ALA A 298 20.54 3.43 6.56
C ALA A 298 19.46 3.38 7.66
N THR A 299 18.84 2.23 7.88
CA THR A 299 17.81 2.04 8.91
C THR A 299 18.45 1.98 10.30
N GLU A 300 19.55 1.24 10.44
CA GLU A 300 20.35 1.15 11.68
C GLU A 300 21.03 2.47 12.06
N GLN A 301 21.34 3.33 11.09
CA GLN A 301 21.89 4.66 11.36
C GLN A 301 20.86 5.64 11.94
N VAL A 302 19.57 5.46 11.61
CA VAL A 302 18.51 6.40 11.99
C VAL A 302 17.89 6.06 13.34
N GLY A 303 17.82 4.79 13.72
CA GLY A 303 17.21 4.38 14.97
C GLY A 303 17.87 3.17 15.63
N PRO A 304 17.52 2.90 16.90
CA PRO A 304 18.13 1.87 17.74
C PRO A 304 17.63 0.46 17.38
N ILE A 305 17.90 0.05 16.13
CA ILE A 305 17.54 -1.25 15.56
C ILE A 305 18.79 -1.97 15.07
N ILE A 306 18.74 -3.30 15.13
CA ILE A 306 19.68 -4.20 14.49
C ILE A 306 18.89 -5.12 13.56
N ILE A 307 19.30 -5.20 12.31
CA ILE A 307 18.76 -6.12 11.30
C ILE A 307 19.67 -7.34 11.24
N TRP A 308 19.28 -8.41 11.93
CA TRP A 308 20.05 -9.64 12.07
C TRP A 308 19.99 -10.51 10.82
N ARG A 309 18.85 -10.50 10.13
CA ARG A 309 18.60 -11.30 8.92
C ARG A 309 17.67 -10.55 7.98
N LYS A 310 17.96 -10.60 6.68
CA LYS A 310 17.08 -10.13 5.62
C LYS A 310 17.35 -10.91 4.33
N GLU A 311 16.53 -11.93 4.10
CA GLU A 311 16.76 -12.94 3.06
C GLU A 311 15.49 -13.18 2.25
N ILE A 312 15.65 -13.76 1.06
CA ILE A 312 14.51 -14.26 0.27
C ILE A 312 13.94 -15.49 0.98
N ARG A 313 12.61 -15.59 1.07
CA ARG A 313 11.94 -16.74 1.68
C ARG A 313 11.75 -17.84 0.64
N GLU A 314 12.59 -18.85 0.69
CA GLU A 314 12.50 -20.07 -0.14
C GLU A 314 11.13 -20.73 -0.04
N ASN A 315 10.65 -21.35 -1.13
CA ASN A 315 9.35 -22.04 -1.24
C ASN A 315 8.11 -21.19 -0.92
N SER A 316 8.23 -19.86 -0.83
CA SER A 316 7.10 -19.01 -0.43
C SER A 316 6.17 -18.61 -1.57
N GLY A 317 6.63 -18.64 -2.82
CA GLY A 317 5.82 -18.29 -3.98
C GLY A 317 4.96 -19.47 -4.42
N GLY A 318 3.70 -19.23 -4.76
CA GLY A 318 2.79 -20.27 -5.20
C GLY A 318 3.27 -20.97 -6.47
N GLU A 319 3.14 -22.29 -6.49
CA GLU A 319 3.53 -23.11 -7.64
C GLU A 319 2.63 -22.83 -8.84
N GLY A 320 3.18 -22.93 -10.05
CA GLY A 320 2.41 -22.79 -11.27
C GLY A 320 3.32 -22.87 -12.49
N LYS A 321 2.74 -22.90 -13.68
CA LYS A 321 3.49 -22.71 -14.93
C LYS A 321 4.37 -21.47 -14.82
N GLN A 322 3.83 -20.41 -14.23
CA GLN A 322 4.56 -19.26 -13.72
C GLN A 322 4.44 -19.25 -12.19
N ARG A 323 5.58 -19.16 -11.49
CA ARG A 323 5.71 -19.17 -10.04
C ARG A 323 5.33 -17.79 -9.47
N GLY A 324 4.60 -17.75 -8.37
CA GLY A 324 4.36 -16.50 -7.65
C GLY A 324 5.67 -15.91 -7.11
N GLY A 325 5.75 -14.59 -6.91
CA GLY A 325 6.94 -13.97 -6.33
C GLY A 325 7.22 -14.50 -4.93
N LEU A 326 8.50 -14.58 -4.52
CA LEU A 326 8.85 -14.98 -3.16
C LEU A 326 8.69 -13.83 -2.19
N GLY A 327 8.37 -14.16 -0.94
CA GLY A 327 8.44 -13.27 0.20
C GLY A 327 9.87 -13.11 0.74
N GLN A 328 9.97 -12.65 1.98
CA GLN A 328 11.23 -12.38 2.67
C GLN A 328 11.20 -12.95 4.09
N VAL A 329 12.37 -13.26 4.63
CA VAL A 329 12.53 -13.49 6.07
C VAL A 329 13.36 -12.36 6.65
N ILE A 330 12.80 -11.67 7.63
CA ILE A 330 13.41 -10.52 8.28
C ILE A 330 13.47 -10.77 9.77
N GLU A 331 14.63 -10.56 10.38
CA GLU A 331 14.84 -10.65 11.81
C GLU A 331 15.42 -9.35 12.33
N ILE A 332 14.73 -8.74 13.30
CA ILE A 332 15.05 -7.41 13.81
C ILE A 332 14.91 -7.36 15.32
N GLY A 333 15.80 -6.62 15.97
CA GLY A 333 15.74 -6.41 17.42
C GLY A 333 16.20 -5.00 17.80
N PRO A 334 15.86 -4.55 19.01
CA PRO A 334 16.37 -3.29 19.54
C PRO A 334 17.86 -3.37 19.87
N THR A 335 18.55 -2.23 19.81
CA THR A 335 19.89 -2.11 20.41
C THR A 335 19.80 -2.04 21.94
N ASP A 336 20.92 -2.32 22.62
CA ASP A 336 21.03 -2.27 24.09
C ASP A 336 20.36 -1.03 24.70
N GLY A 337 19.51 -1.27 25.71
CA GLY A 337 18.80 -0.24 26.45
C GLY A 337 17.46 0.17 25.85
N TYR A 338 17.11 -0.25 24.63
CA TYR A 338 15.82 0.03 24.02
C TYR A 338 14.88 -1.19 24.03
N LEU A 339 13.58 -0.91 23.99
CA LEU A 339 12.52 -1.83 23.59
C LEU A 339 11.74 -1.21 22.42
N PHE A 340 10.97 -2.03 21.72
CA PHE A 340 10.04 -1.54 20.70
C PHE A 340 8.60 -1.68 21.15
N GLU A 341 7.85 -0.59 21.03
CA GLU A 341 6.40 -0.63 20.95
C GLU A 341 6.00 -0.69 19.47
N PHE A 342 5.58 -1.87 19.03
CA PHE A 342 5.34 -2.20 17.64
C PHE A 342 3.84 -2.13 17.29
N GLY A 343 3.49 -1.40 16.23
CA GLY A 343 2.13 -1.32 15.70
C GLY A 343 1.92 -2.35 14.59
N ALA A 344 1.49 -3.57 14.93
CA ALA A 344 1.31 -4.62 13.95
C ALA A 344 0.10 -4.36 13.04
N MET A 345 0.28 -4.55 11.73
CA MET A 345 -0.74 -4.34 10.70
C MET A 345 -0.60 -5.32 9.53
N PHE A 346 -0.11 -6.53 9.83
CA PHE A 346 0.20 -7.56 8.84
C PHE A 346 -1.04 -8.29 8.35
N ASP A 347 -1.01 -8.72 7.10
CA ASP A 347 -2.08 -9.43 6.41
C ASP A 347 -1.50 -10.61 5.63
N ARG A 348 -2.36 -11.48 5.07
CA ARG A 348 -1.98 -12.76 4.44
C ARG A 348 -1.36 -13.79 5.40
N VAL A 349 -1.66 -13.70 6.69
CA VAL A 349 -1.29 -14.68 7.71
C VAL A 349 -2.29 -15.84 7.73
N GLU A 350 -3.59 -15.52 7.71
CA GLU A 350 -4.64 -16.55 7.65
C GLU A 350 -5.13 -16.78 6.22
N ASN A 351 -5.24 -15.71 5.42
CA ASN A 351 -5.75 -15.76 4.05
C ASN A 351 -4.65 -15.47 3.01
N PRO A 352 -3.87 -16.48 2.57
CA PRO A 352 -2.74 -16.29 1.65
C PRO A 352 -3.15 -15.79 0.26
N ALA A 353 -2.16 -15.31 -0.51
CA ALA A 353 -2.36 -14.89 -1.89
C ALA A 353 -2.78 -16.07 -2.77
N ARG A 354 -3.96 -15.97 -3.39
CA ARG A 354 -4.51 -17.08 -4.16
C ARG A 354 -3.87 -17.22 -5.54
N GLY A 355 -3.63 -18.46 -5.92
CA GLY A 355 -3.22 -18.82 -7.28
C GLY A 355 -4.34 -18.59 -8.30
N ARG A 356 -4.00 -18.64 -9.60
CA ARG A 356 -4.97 -18.47 -10.69
C ARG A 356 -4.76 -19.50 -11.80
N GLN A 357 -5.85 -19.88 -12.47
CA GLN A 357 -5.84 -20.80 -13.62
C GLN A 357 -5.10 -22.13 -13.36
N GLY A 358 -5.22 -22.69 -12.15
CA GLY A 358 -4.56 -23.94 -11.75
C GLY A 358 -3.25 -23.76 -11.00
N GLY A 359 -2.75 -22.52 -10.86
CA GLY A 359 -1.64 -22.22 -9.96
C GLY A 359 -2.05 -22.34 -8.49
N GLY A 360 -1.08 -22.70 -7.65
CA GLY A 360 -1.23 -22.81 -6.20
C GLY A 360 -1.11 -21.47 -5.48
N ASP A 361 -1.56 -21.46 -4.23
CA ASP A 361 -1.51 -20.29 -3.36
C ASP A 361 -0.06 -20.02 -2.89
N GLY A 362 0.25 -18.75 -2.65
CA GLY A 362 1.50 -18.37 -1.99
C GLY A 362 1.52 -18.84 -0.53
N ALA A 363 2.72 -19.03 0.03
CA ALA A 363 2.85 -19.33 1.45
C ALA A 363 2.35 -18.14 2.30
N PRO A 364 1.61 -18.41 3.40
CA PRO A 364 1.13 -17.36 4.29
C PRO A 364 2.30 -16.66 4.98
N GLY A 365 2.07 -15.42 5.39
CA GLY A 365 2.99 -14.71 6.27
C GLY A 365 2.94 -15.23 7.70
N ALA A 366 3.99 -14.98 8.47
CA ALA A 366 4.04 -15.30 9.88
C ALA A 366 4.84 -14.23 10.65
N VAL A 367 4.47 -14.03 11.91
CA VAL A 367 5.18 -13.14 12.83
C VAL A 367 5.27 -13.76 14.21
N TYR A 368 6.48 -13.78 14.78
CA TYR A 368 6.78 -14.41 16.06
C TYR A 368 8.08 -13.85 16.65
N LEU A 369 8.34 -14.15 17.93
CA LEU A 369 9.61 -13.81 18.58
C LEU A 369 10.66 -14.90 18.40
N ASP A 370 11.92 -14.59 18.60
CA ASP A 370 13.06 -15.49 18.38
C ASP A 370 13.12 -16.73 19.28
N ASP A 371 12.34 -16.75 20.36
CA ASP A 371 12.12 -17.95 21.17
C ASP A 371 10.92 -18.80 20.73
N GLY A 372 10.30 -18.43 19.60
CA GLY A 372 9.10 -19.08 19.06
C GLY A 372 7.80 -18.61 19.70
N SER A 373 7.82 -17.63 20.60
CA SER A 373 6.59 -17.10 21.19
C SER A 373 5.70 -16.45 20.12
N PRO A 374 4.37 -16.66 20.18
CA PRO A 374 3.46 -16.07 19.22
C PRO A 374 3.44 -14.55 19.35
N PHE A 375 3.23 -13.88 18.23
CA PHE A 375 3.07 -12.44 18.15
C PHE A 375 1.87 -12.13 17.27
N SER A 376 0.96 -11.26 17.69
CA SER A 376 -0.29 -11.02 16.95
C SER A 376 0.01 -10.23 15.67
N PRO A 377 -0.63 -10.55 14.53
CA PRO A 377 -0.38 -9.86 13.27
C PRO A 377 -0.96 -8.45 13.22
N LYS A 378 -1.90 -8.14 14.10
CA LYS A 378 -2.54 -6.82 14.23
C LYS A 378 -2.43 -6.31 15.68
N GLY A 379 -2.35 -5.00 15.82
CA GLY A 379 -2.43 -4.27 17.08
C GLY A 379 -1.09 -4.00 17.76
N LYS A 380 -1.12 -3.14 18.77
CA LYS A 380 0.08 -2.71 19.51
C LYS A 380 0.61 -3.81 20.43
N GLN A 381 1.89 -4.13 20.29
CA GLN A 381 2.59 -5.13 21.10
C GLN A 381 4.02 -4.68 21.40
N THR A 382 4.65 -5.29 22.41
CA THR A 382 6.01 -4.95 22.83
C THR A 382 6.98 -6.03 22.38
N VAL A 383 8.10 -5.61 21.78
CA VAL A 383 9.29 -6.43 21.63
C VAL A 383 10.29 -5.98 22.70
N SER A 384 10.55 -6.85 23.67
CA SER A 384 11.47 -6.57 24.78
C SER A 384 12.91 -6.39 24.31
N ALA A 385 13.74 -5.74 25.13
CA ALA A 385 15.14 -5.45 24.82
C ALA A 385 16.00 -6.69 24.53
N ASP A 386 15.62 -7.84 25.06
CA ASP A 386 16.31 -9.13 24.93
C ASP A 386 15.70 -10.04 23.86
N ARG A 387 14.75 -9.53 23.07
CA ARG A 387 14.01 -10.30 22.06
C ARG A 387 14.20 -9.75 20.66
N ARG A 388 14.03 -10.63 19.68
CA ARG A 388 13.99 -10.26 18.26
C ARG A 388 12.65 -10.65 17.68
N LEU A 389 12.14 -9.81 16.78
CA LEU A 389 10.95 -10.04 15.99
C LEU A 389 11.36 -10.69 14.66
N ILE A 390 10.71 -11.81 14.32
CA ILE A 390 10.85 -12.49 13.04
C ILE A 390 9.60 -12.22 12.23
N LEU A 391 9.80 -11.73 11.01
CA LEU A 391 8.78 -11.53 10.00
C LEU A 391 9.06 -12.48 8.83
N GLU A 392 8.15 -13.41 8.60
CA GLU A 392 8.09 -14.18 7.36
C GLU A 392 7.03 -13.57 6.47
N LEU A 393 7.46 -12.88 5.42
CA LEU A 393 6.54 -12.19 4.52
C LEU A 393 5.88 -13.21 3.56
N PRO A 394 4.63 -12.96 3.17
CA PRO A 394 3.88 -13.83 2.26
C PRO A 394 4.47 -13.83 0.86
N GLY A 395 4.32 -14.95 0.15
CA GLY A 395 4.56 -14.99 -1.30
C GLY A 395 3.31 -14.62 -2.10
N GLY A 396 3.48 -14.46 -3.41
CA GLY A 396 2.37 -14.30 -4.35
C GLY A 396 1.82 -15.65 -4.81
N GLY A 397 0.60 -15.66 -5.34
CA GLY A 397 -0.01 -16.85 -5.95
C GLY A 397 0.65 -17.20 -7.29
N GLY A 398 0.67 -18.50 -7.61
CA GLY A 398 1.13 -19.03 -8.90
C GLY A 398 0.08 -18.91 -10.00
N PHE A 399 0.49 -19.12 -11.25
CA PHE A 399 -0.37 -19.05 -12.42
C PHE A 399 -0.18 -20.25 -13.35
N GLY A 400 -1.28 -20.88 -13.76
CA GLY A 400 -1.26 -22.05 -14.64
C GLY A 400 -0.87 -23.35 -13.91
N ASP A 401 -1.07 -24.49 -14.55
CA ASP A 401 -0.72 -25.80 -13.99
C ASP A 401 0.80 -25.89 -13.72
N PRO A 402 1.24 -26.19 -12.48
CA PRO A 402 2.65 -26.42 -12.16
C PRO A 402 3.34 -27.46 -13.06
N ALA A 403 2.59 -28.45 -13.58
CA ALA A 403 3.13 -29.47 -14.48
C ALA A 403 3.58 -28.90 -15.84
N ASP A 404 3.09 -27.72 -16.22
CA ASP A 404 3.46 -27.01 -17.46
C ASP A 404 4.67 -26.07 -17.27
N ARG A 405 5.27 -26.01 -16.07
CA ARG A 405 6.45 -25.16 -15.81
C ARG A 405 7.64 -25.68 -16.62
N ASP A 406 8.36 -24.75 -17.25
CA ASP A 406 9.55 -25.06 -18.03
C ASP A 406 10.62 -25.73 -17.12
N PRO A 407 11.10 -26.94 -17.44
CA PRO A 407 12.13 -27.61 -16.65
C PRO A 407 13.41 -26.78 -16.48
N ASP A 408 13.78 -25.96 -17.46
CA ASP A 408 14.94 -25.08 -17.35
C ASP A 408 14.71 -23.96 -16.32
N ALA A 409 13.46 -23.47 -16.21
CA ALA A 409 13.08 -22.50 -15.17
C ALA A 409 13.09 -23.14 -13.77
N VAL A 410 12.65 -24.40 -13.64
CA VAL A 410 12.74 -25.16 -12.38
C VAL A 410 14.20 -25.32 -11.94
N ALA A 411 15.06 -25.78 -12.83
CA ALA A 411 16.49 -25.93 -12.54
C ALA A 411 17.14 -24.59 -12.15
N ASN A 412 16.72 -23.49 -12.79
CA ASN A 412 17.19 -22.17 -12.40
C ASN A 412 16.66 -21.75 -11.01
N ASP A 413 15.41 -22.01 -10.67
CA ASP A 413 14.86 -21.73 -9.33
C ASP A 413 15.65 -22.49 -8.24
N GLU A 414 15.99 -23.77 -8.46
CA GLU A 414 16.81 -24.56 -7.54
C GLU A 414 18.22 -23.96 -7.38
N VAL A 415 18.86 -23.55 -8.48
CA VAL A 415 20.18 -22.90 -8.45
C VAL A 415 20.15 -21.57 -7.71
N GLN A 416 19.05 -20.82 -7.80
CA GLN A 416 18.87 -19.55 -7.10
C GLN A 416 18.45 -19.73 -5.63
N GLY A 417 18.15 -20.95 -5.18
CA GLY A 417 17.60 -21.22 -3.83
C GLY A 417 16.19 -20.67 -3.65
N TYR A 418 15.42 -20.62 -4.73
CA TYR A 418 14.02 -20.18 -4.70
C TYR A 418 13.08 -21.31 -4.31
N ILE A 419 13.47 -22.54 -4.65
CA ILE A 419 12.81 -23.79 -4.30
C ILE A 419 13.86 -24.82 -3.85
N SER A 420 13.45 -25.77 -3.00
CA SER A 420 14.33 -26.80 -2.40
C SER A 420 13.88 -28.23 -2.66
#